data_AF-A0A3A8QBU6-F1
#
_entry.id   AF-A0A3A8QBU6-F1
#
_cell.length_a   1.000
_cell.length_b   1.000
_cell.length_c   1.000
_cell.angle_alpha   90.00
_cell.angle_beta   90.00
_cell.angle_gamma   90.00
#
_symmetry.space_group_name_H-M   'P 1'
#
loop_
_entity.id
_entity.type
_entity.pdbx_description
1 polymer ?
#
loop_
_entity_poly.entity_id
_entity_poly.type
_entity_poly.pdbx_seq_one_letter_code
_entity_poly.pdbx_strand_id
1 'polypeptide(L)'
;MSRWVLMGALLFLTSCEREQRRFQELPAAARPAARDVQQSELQAGPVAPAPPTPPTRAASEDNAYDVSQGKRLFVWFNCSGCHAAGGGGGMGPPLMDAKWRYGSEPENIYATIVEGRPNGMPSFRGKIPDTQVWQLVAYVRSMSGLLKKDVAPGRSDTLNTRPSESSKARETPRPEEVEQPR
;
A
#
# COMPACT_ATOMS: atom_id res chain seq x y z
N MET A 1 50.84 51.69 26.87
CA MET A 1 49.56 51.00 27.16
C MET A 1 48.72 51.16 25.89
N SER A 2 48.30 50.19 25.10
CA SER A 2 48.13 48.76 25.29
C SER A 2 48.31 48.08 23.91
N ARG A 3 49.48 47.44 23.69
CA ARG A 3 49.83 46.64 22.50
C ARG A 3 49.06 45.30 22.42
N TRP A 4 47.94 45.17 23.14
CA TRP A 4 47.25 43.90 23.39
C TRP A 4 46.01 43.67 22.52
N VAL A 5 45.54 44.67 21.76
CA VAL A 5 44.34 44.49 20.92
C VAL A 5 44.64 43.72 19.62
N LEU A 6 45.87 43.77 19.12
CA LEU A 6 46.22 43.15 17.82
C LEU A 6 46.50 41.64 17.88
N MET A 7 46.64 41.03 19.07
CA MET A 7 46.88 39.57 19.17
C MET A 7 45.61 38.73 19.27
N GLY A 8 44.43 39.33 19.47
CA GLY A 8 43.18 38.56 19.63
C GLY A 8 42.49 38.17 18.31
N ALA A 9 42.70 38.92 17.23
CA ALA A 9 41.92 38.78 16.00
C ALA A 9 42.51 37.78 14.97
N LEU A 10 43.78 37.38 15.13
CA LEU A 10 44.47 36.52 14.16
C LEU A 10 44.34 35.01 14.42
N LEU A 11 43.80 34.61 15.57
CA LEU A 11 43.72 33.19 15.95
C LEU A 11 42.43 32.47 15.50
N PHE A 12 41.43 33.18 14.97
CA PHE A 12 40.14 32.58 14.58
C PHE A 12 39.99 32.25 13.09
N LEU A 13 40.95 32.64 12.23
CA LEU A 13 40.88 32.39 10.78
C LEU A 13 41.53 31.06 10.34
N THR A 14 42.19 30.33 11.24
CA THR A 14 42.89 29.08 10.90
C THR A 14 42.08 27.80 11.15
N SER A 15 40.84 27.91 11.67
CA SER A 15 40.05 26.74 12.10
C SER A 15 39.10 26.17 11.03
N CYS A 16 39.41 26.34 9.74
CA CYS A 16 38.69 25.69 8.65
C CYS A 16 39.66 25.25 7.53
N GLU A 17 40.68 24.45 7.87
CA GLU A 17 41.26 23.58 6.85
C GLU A 17 40.27 22.45 6.56
N ARG A 18 39.65 22.54 5.38
CA ARG A 18 38.80 21.48 4.83
C ARG A 18 39.67 20.27 4.54
N GLU A 19 39.56 19.24 5.38
CA GLU A 19 40.16 17.92 5.18
C GLU A 19 39.87 17.41 3.75
N GLN A 20 40.88 17.44 2.88
CA GLN A 20 40.78 16.83 1.57
C GLN A 20 40.99 15.32 1.72
N ARG A 21 39.89 14.57 1.84
CA ARG A 21 39.95 13.10 1.76
C ARG A 21 40.45 12.71 0.37
N ARG A 22 41.74 12.37 0.29
CA ARG A 22 42.36 11.83 -0.92
C ARG A 22 41.94 10.37 -1.04
N PHE A 23 40.99 10.10 -1.92
CA PHE A 23 40.64 8.72 -2.26
C PHE A 23 41.85 8.07 -2.91
N GLN A 24 42.28 6.94 -2.36
CA GLN A 24 43.38 6.18 -2.91
C GLN A 24 42.88 5.52 -4.21
N GLU A 25 43.41 5.98 -5.34
CA GLU A 25 43.12 5.39 -6.64
C GLU A 25 43.69 3.97 -6.67
N LEU A 26 42.83 2.98 -6.93
CA LEU A 26 43.24 1.58 -7.01
C LEU A 26 44.26 1.40 -8.14
N PRO A 27 45.33 0.62 -7.95
CA PRO A 27 46.28 0.33 -9.01
C PRO A 27 45.56 -0.32 -10.19
N ALA A 28 45.97 -0.02 -11.43
CA ALA A 28 45.28 -0.49 -12.64
C ALA A 28 45.07 -2.02 -12.68
N ALA A 29 45.95 -2.79 -12.03
CA ALA A 29 45.84 -4.24 -11.89
C ALA A 29 44.68 -4.73 -10.99
N ALA A 30 44.15 -3.87 -10.12
CA ALA A 30 43.00 -4.17 -9.26
C ALA A 30 41.67 -3.77 -9.89
N ARG A 31 41.67 -3.14 -11.08
CA ARG A 31 40.45 -2.96 -11.87
C ARG A 31 40.08 -4.34 -12.41
N PRO A 32 38.92 -4.91 -12.05
CA PRO A 32 38.46 -6.12 -12.73
C PRO A 32 38.45 -5.80 -14.22
N ALA A 33 39.07 -6.66 -15.04
CA ALA A 33 38.92 -6.58 -16.49
C ALA A 33 37.42 -6.42 -16.74
N ALA A 34 37.04 -5.35 -17.45
CA ALA A 34 35.66 -5.07 -17.76
C ALA A 34 35.12 -6.30 -18.49
N ARG A 35 34.50 -7.21 -17.75
CA ARG A 35 33.64 -8.21 -18.33
C ARG A 35 32.49 -7.36 -18.80
N ASP A 36 32.43 -7.15 -20.12
CA ASP A 36 31.27 -6.60 -20.78
C ASP A 36 30.06 -7.34 -20.22
N VAL A 37 29.36 -6.69 -19.30
CA VAL A 37 28.09 -7.19 -18.83
C VAL A 37 27.23 -7.10 -20.07
N GLN A 38 26.90 -8.25 -20.66
CA GLN A 38 25.88 -8.32 -21.70
C GLN A 38 24.57 -7.89 -21.04
N GLN A 39 24.34 -6.58 -21.03
CA GLN A 39 23.05 -6.02 -20.73
C GLN A 39 22.18 -6.40 -21.92
N SER A 40 21.35 -7.42 -21.74
CA SER A 40 20.28 -7.70 -22.67
C SER A 40 19.50 -6.41 -22.86
N GLU A 41 19.36 -5.95 -24.11
CA GLU A 41 18.52 -4.80 -24.40
C GLU A 41 17.12 -5.10 -23.85
N LEU A 42 16.60 -4.18 -23.03
CA LEU A 42 15.25 -4.29 -22.48
C LEU A 42 14.28 -4.14 -23.64
N GLN A 43 13.93 -5.26 -24.28
CA GLN A 43 12.81 -5.29 -25.20
C GLN A 43 11.56 -5.03 -24.36
N ALA A 44 10.85 -3.94 -24.65
CA ALA A 44 9.48 -3.81 -24.19
C ALA A 44 8.74 -5.05 -24.71
N GLY A 45 8.29 -5.91 -23.79
CA GLY A 45 7.35 -6.97 -24.13
C GLY A 45 6.14 -6.36 -24.87
N PRO A 46 5.33 -7.18 -25.55
CA PRO A 46 4.11 -6.67 -26.16
C PRO A 46 3.39 -5.80 -25.14
N VAL A 47 3.14 -4.54 -25.52
CA VAL A 47 2.43 -3.57 -24.68
C VAL A 47 1.25 -4.32 -24.10
N ALA A 48 1.22 -4.46 -22.78
CA ALA A 48 0.10 -5.07 -22.09
C ALA A 48 -1.17 -4.47 -22.70
N PRO A 49 -2.18 -5.28 -23.06
CA PRO A 49 -3.38 -4.77 -23.70
C PRO A 49 -3.84 -3.55 -22.91
N ALA A 50 -4.20 -2.48 -23.64
CA ALA A 50 -4.71 -1.25 -23.05
C ALA A 50 -5.64 -1.61 -21.87
N PRO A 51 -5.55 -0.89 -20.74
CA PRO A 51 -6.34 -1.23 -19.56
C PRO A 51 -7.77 -1.50 -20.02
N PRO A 52 -8.37 -2.61 -19.59
CA PRO A 52 -9.72 -2.95 -20.03
C PRO A 52 -10.59 -1.72 -19.86
N THR A 53 -11.54 -1.54 -20.79
CA THR A 53 -12.64 -0.58 -20.69
C THR A 53 -13.00 -0.29 -19.23
N PRO A 54 -13.28 0.97 -18.88
CA PRO A 54 -13.51 1.41 -17.49
C PRO A 54 -14.26 0.32 -16.74
N PRO A 55 -13.66 -0.30 -15.70
CA PRO A 55 -14.19 -1.54 -15.17
C PRO A 55 -15.62 -1.30 -14.74
N THR A 56 -16.52 -2.07 -15.32
CA THR A 56 -17.90 -2.10 -14.86
C THR A 56 -17.91 -2.57 -13.40
N ARG A 57 -18.98 -2.26 -12.69
CA ARG A 57 -19.23 -2.69 -11.30
C ARG A 57 -18.74 -4.12 -11.00
N ALA A 58 -19.11 -5.08 -11.83
CA ALA A 58 -18.75 -6.49 -11.63
C ALA A 58 -17.28 -6.79 -11.93
N ALA A 59 -16.69 -6.12 -12.92
CA ALA A 59 -15.32 -6.37 -13.35
C ALA A 59 -14.28 -6.06 -12.26
N SER A 60 -14.55 -5.06 -11.40
CA SER A 60 -13.61 -4.67 -10.35
C SER A 60 -13.54 -5.66 -9.19
N GLU A 61 -14.64 -6.34 -8.86
CA GLU A 61 -14.70 -7.27 -7.71
C GLU A 61 -14.18 -8.66 -8.03
N ASP A 62 -14.16 -9.04 -9.31
CA ASP A 62 -13.64 -10.31 -9.80
C ASP A 62 -12.15 -10.21 -10.27
N ASN A 63 -11.52 -9.05 -10.16
CA ASN A 63 -10.16 -8.80 -10.65
C ASN A 63 -9.18 -8.38 -9.53
N ALA A 64 -8.20 -9.23 -9.24
CA ALA A 64 -7.17 -8.95 -8.23
C ALA A 64 -6.34 -7.70 -8.54
N TYR A 65 -6.16 -7.38 -9.83
CA TYR A 65 -5.51 -6.14 -10.24
C TYR A 65 -6.30 -4.91 -9.76
N ASP A 66 -7.60 -4.88 -9.97
CA ASP A 66 -8.45 -3.75 -9.57
C ASP A 66 -8.51 -3.58 -8.06
N VAL A 67 -8.56 -4.68 -7.31
CA VAL A 67 -8.45 -4.65 -5.84
C VAL A 67 -7.10 -4.08 -5.39
N SER A 68 -6.01 -4.45 -6.08
CA SER A 68 -4.66 -3.92 -5.78
C SER A 68 -4.54 -2.42 -6.08
N GLN A 69 -5.18 -1.94 -7.16
CA GLN A 69 -5.25 -0.51 -7.45
C GLN A 69 -6.09 0.20 -6.39
N GLY A 70 -7.22 -0.36 -6.01
CA GLY A 70 -8.07 0.15 -4.93
C GLY A 70 -7.30 0.35 -3.63
N LYS A 71 -6.44 -0.60 -3.25
CA LYS A 71 -5.55 -0.45 -2.08
C LYS A 71 -4.63 0.77 -2.19
N ARG A 72 -4.02 0.99 -3.35
CA ARG A 72 -3.15 2.15 -3.59
C ARG A 72 -3.95 3.45 -3.51
N LEU A 73 -5.12 3.48 -4.14
CA LEU A 73 -6.02 4.63 -4.16
C LEU A 73 -6.54 4.97 -2.76
N PHE A 74 -6.79 3.97 -1.92
CA PHE A 74 -7.25 4.16 -0.55
C PHE A 74 -6.24 4.96 0.30
N VAL A 75 -4.95 4.75 0.07
CA VAL A 75 -3.89 5.57 0.68
C VAL A 75 -3.76 6.92 -0.03
N TRP A 76 -3.77 6.91 -1.37
CA TRP A 76 -3.59 8.11 -2.19
C TRP A 76 -4.62 9.21 -1.90
N PHE A 77 -5.90 8.82 -1.76
CA PHE A 77 -6.99 9.72 -1.43
C PHE A 77 -7.21 9.90 0.08
N ASN A 78 -6.23 9.46 0.89
CA ASN A 78 -6.22 9.59 2.35
C ASN A 78 -7.44 8.97 3.06
N CYS A 79 -8.05 7.93 2.47
CA CYS A 79 -9.14 7.18 3.12
C CYS A 79 -8.63 6.51 4.41
N SER A 80 -7.37 6.04 4.39
CA SER A 80 -6.68 5.48 5.55
C SER A 80 -6.50 6.46 6.71
N GLY A 81 -6.50 7.77 6.45
CA GLY A 81 -6.38 8.79 7.51
C GLY A 81 -7.57 8.77 8.48
N CYS A 82 -8.76 8.41 7.98
CA CYS A 82 -9.97 8.34 8.81
C CYS A 82 -10.33 6.90 9.20
N HIS A 83 -10.13 5.93 8.29
CA HIS A 83 -10.58 4.54 8.45
C HIS A 83 -9.46 3.56 8.83
N ALA A 84 -8.24 4.06 9.08
CA ALA A 84 -7.01 3.29 9.24
C ALA A 84 -6.60 2.48 8.00
N ALA A 85 -5.32 2.17 7.86
CA ALA A 85 -4.78 1.48 6.67
C ALA A 85 -5.41 0.09 6.43
N GLY A 86 -5.83 -0.60 7.49
CA GLY A 86 -6.49 -1.90 7.43
C GLY A 86 -8.03 -1.84 7.49
N GLY A 87 -8.64 -0.66 7.40
CA GLY A 87 -10.10 -0.53 7.55
C GLY A 87 -10.60 -0.76 8.98
N GLY A 88 -9.71 -0.70 9.98
CA GLY A 88 -10.05 -0.91 11.39
C GLY A 88 -10.88 0.22 12.03
N GLY A 89 -11.05 1.34 11.33
CA GLY A 89 -11.75 2.52 11.82
C GLY A 89 -10.83 3.52 12.51
N GLY A 90 -11.42 4.51 13.17
CA GLY A 90 -10.73 5.61 13.83
C GLY A 90 -11.65 6.82 13.91
N MET A 91 -11.35 7.86 13.14
CA MET A 91 -12.26 8.98 12.95
C MET A 91 -13.51 8.54 12.16
N GLY A 92 -13.32 7.69 11.15
CA GLY A 92 -14.38 7.01 10.43
C GLY A 92 -14.71 5.65 11.04
N PRO A 93 -15.89 5.08 10.74
CA PRO A 93 -16.25 3.74 11.19
C PRO A 93 -15.30 2.66 10.63
N PRO A 94 -15.19 1.50 11.29
CA PRO A 94 -14.54 0.34 10.69
C PRO A 94 -15.21 -0.05 9.37
N LEU A 95 -14.39 -0.50 8.41
CA LEU A 95 -14.79 -0.98 7.08
C LEU A 95 -14.50 -2.48 6.89
N MET A 96 -13.94 -3.13 7.92
CA MET A 96 -13.63 -4.56 7.94
C MET A 96 -14.69 -5.40 8.66
N ASP A 97 -15.69 -4.77 9.27
CA ASP A 97 -16.72 -5.45 10.05
C ASP A 97 -17.96 -5.78 9.22
N ALA A 98 -18.87 -6.57 9.80
CA ALA A 98 -20.14 -6.89 9.18
C ALA A 98 -21.22 -5.80 9.39
N LYS A 99 -20.90 -4.67 10.03
CA LYS A 99 -21.88 -3.67 10.47
C LYS A 99 -21.88 -2.45 9.54
N TRP A 100 -22.69 -2.51 8.51
CA TRP A 100 -22.80 -1.45 7.51
C TRP A 100 -23.94 -0.47 7.82
N ARG A 101 -23.60 0.80 8.06
CA ARG A 101 -24.59 1.87 8.32
C ARG A 101 -25.42 2.26 7.08
N TYR A 102 -24.80 2.17 5.91
CA TYR A 102 -25.39 2.58 4.62
C TYR A 102 -25.53 1.43 3.63
N GLY A 103 -25.39 0.18 4.10
CA GLY A 103 -25.41 -1.03 3.28
C GLY A 103 -24.03 -1.43 2.76
N SER A 104 -23.85 -2.74 2.54
CA SER A 104 -22.61 -3.37 2.08
C SER A 104 -22.52 -3.52 0.56
N GLU A 105 -23.64 -3.41 -0.16
CA GLU A 105 -23.67 -3.60 -1.62
C GLU A 105 -22.74 -2.62 -2.34
N PRO A 106 -22.14 -3.02 -3.48
CA PRO A 106 -21.16 -2.21 -4.20
C PRO A 106 -21.67 -0.79 -4.52
N GLU A 107 -22.93 -0.67 -4.91
CA GLU A 107 -23.60 0.60 -5.23
C GLU A 107 -23.74 1.51 -4.00
N ASN A 108 -23.97 0.92 -2.82
CA ASN A 108 -24.08 1.66 -1.57
C ASN A 108 -22.73 2.28 -1.18
N ILE A 109 -21.65 1.52 -1.35
CA ILE A 109 -20.29 1.97 -1.08
C ILE A 109 -19.86 3.01 -2.12
N TYR A 110 -20.15 2.75 -3.40
CA TYR A 110 -19.93 3.71 -4.49
C TYR A 110 -20.60 5.05 -4.19
N ALA A 111 -21.90 5.03 -3.88
CA ALA A 111 -22.65 6.24 -3.54
C ALA A 111 -22.10 6.91 -2.26
N THR A 112 -21.63 6.12 -1.29
CA THR A 112 -20.99 6.65 -0.08
C THR A 112 -19.71 7.41 -0.40
N ILE A 113 -18.88 6.93 -1.34
CA ILE A 113 -17.66 7.62 -1.78
C ILE A 113 -17.99 8.85 -2.63
N VAL A 114 -18.87 8.71 -3.62
CA VAL A 114 -19.18 9.81 -4.55
C VAL A 114 -19.97 10.92 -3.87
N GLU A 115 -21.01 10.60 -3.10
CA GLU A 115 -21.86 11.58 -2.43
C GLU A 115 -21.29 12.06 -1.10
N GLY A 116 -20.42 11.28 -0.47
CA GLY A 116 -20.07 11.46 0.93
C GLY A 116 -21.21 11.07 1.87
N ARG A 117 -20.99 11.30 3.17
CA ARG A 117 -21.98 11.05 4.23
C ARG A 117 -21.91 12.13 5.30
N PRO A 118 -23.05 12.45 5.95
CA PRO A 118 -23.06 13.41 7.05
C PRO A 118 -22.13 12.96 8.18
N ASN A 119 -21.67 13.92 8.99
CA ASN A 119 -20.75 13.72 10.11
C ASN A 119 -19.30 13.38 9.70
N GLY A 120 -18.82 13.97 8.59
CA GLY A 120 -17.37 14.08 8.33
C GLY A 120 -16.81 13.24 7.19
N MET A 121 -17.62 12.47 6.46
CA MET A 121 -17.15 11.81 5.23
C MET A 121 -17.36 12.73 4.01
N PRO A 122 -16.28 13.26 3.39
CA PRO A 122 -16.41 14.20 2.28
C PRO A 122 -16.91 13.50 1.00
N SER A 123 -17.52 14.29 0.12
CA SER A 123 -17.83 13.86 -1.25
C SER A 123 -16.58 13.86 -2.13
N PHE A 124 -16.43 12.79 -2.92
CA PHE A 124 -15.37 12.65 -3.93
C PHE A 124 -15.86 12.79 -5.38
N ARG A 125 -17.13 13.20 -5.58
CA ARG A 125 -17.69 13.47 -6.90
C ARG A 125 -16.77 14.41 -7.69
N GLY A 126 -16.43 14.01 -8.92
CA GLY A 126 -15.59 14.79 -9.83
C GLY A 126 -14.12 14.91 -9.39
N LYS A 127 -13.73 14.34 -8.24
CA LYS A 127 -12.34 14.29 -7.77
C LYS A 127 -11.67 12.97 -8.11
N ILE A 128 -12.45 11.89 -8.08
CA ILE A 128 -12.00 10.54 -8.40
C ILE A 128 -12.74 10.08 -9.66
N PRO A 129 -12.02 9.63 -10.71
CA PRO A 129 -12.64 9.02 -11.88
C PRO A 129 -13.48 7.79 -11.50
N ASP A 130 -14.58 7.56 -12.21
CA ASP A 130 -15.55 6.49 -11.89
C ASP A 130 -14.89 5.11 -11.74
N THR A 131 -13.96 4.81 -12.63
CA THR A 131 -13.16 3.59 -12.63
C THR A 131 -12.39 3.37 -11.33
N GLN A 132 -11.78 4.43 -10.82
CA GLN A 132 -11.02 4.40 -9.58
C GLN A 132 -11.94 4.28 -8.36
N VAL A 133 -13.17 4.81 -8.43
CA VAL A 133 -14.17 4.58 -7.39
C VAL A 133 -14.56 3.11 -7.33
N TRP A 134 -14.77 2.44 -8.47
CA TRP A 134 -15.06 1.00 -8.47
C TRP A 134 -13.90 0.15 -7.96
N GLN A 135 -12.66 0.53 -8.24
CA GLN A 135 -11.47 -0.08 -7.64
C GLN A 135 -11.44 0.09 -6.11
N LEU A 136 -11.75 1.29 -5.61
CA LEU A 136 -11.90 1.56 -4.17
C LEU A 136 -13.00 0.71 -3.53
N VAL A 137 -14.16 0.59 -4.19
CA VAL A 137 -15.29 -0.25 -3.73
C VAL A 137 -14.85 -1.70 -3.59
N ALA A 138 -14.20 -2.25 -4.61
CA ALA A 138 -13.69 -3.63 -4.59
C ALA A 138 -12.70 -3.83 -3.43
N TYR A 139 -11.78 -2.89 -3.21
CA TYR A 139 -10.84 -2.95 -2.08
C TYR A 139 -11.53 -2.87 -0.72
N VAL A 140 -12.49 -1.96 -0.55
CA VAL A 140 -13.25 -1.83 0.70
C VAL A 140 -14.00 -3.11 1.04
N ARG A 141 -14.66 -3.72 0.05
CA ARG A 141 -15.36 -5.00 0.24
C ARG A 141 -14.41 -6.16 0.50
N SER A 142 -13.18 -6.10 -0.03
CA SER A 142 -12.15 -7.11 0.24
C SER A 142 -11.74 -7.13 1.72
N MET A 143 -11.73 -5.96 2.38
CA MET A 143 -11.39 -5.85 3.81
C MET A 143 -12.45 -6.49 4.71
N SER A 144 -13.71 -6.50 4.28
CA SER A 144 -14.82 -7.18 4.97
C SER A 144 -15.00 -8.65 4.57
N GLY A 145 -14.11 -9.19 3.72
CA GLY A 145 -14.22 -10.58 3.26
C GLY A 145 -15.42 -10.84 2.34
N LEU A 146 -15.95 -9.80 1.69
CA LEU A 146 -17.11 -9.89 0.79
C LEU A 146 -16.73 -10.25 -0.65
N LEU A 147 -15.44 -10.29 -0.97
CA LEU A 147 -14.93 -10.77 -2.26
C LEU A 147 -14.64 -12.27 -2.21
N LYS A 148 -14.64 -12.90 -3.39
CA LYS A 148 -14.17 -14.28 -3.52
C LYS A 148 -12.70 -14.40 -3.11
N LYS A 149 -12.35 -15.54 -2.52
CA LYS A 149 -11.02 -15.80 -1.93
C LYS A 149 -9.87 -15.81 -2.94
N ASP A 150 -10.17 -16.14 -4.19
CA ASP A 150 -9.23 -16.15 -5.32
C ASP A 150 -8.92 -14.74 -5.84
N VAL A 151 -9.76 -13.75 -5.52
CA VAL A 151 -9.63 -12.36 -5.99
C VAL A 151 -9.10 -11.43 -4.89
N ALA A 152 -9.61 -11.58 -3.67
CA ALA A 152 -9.13 -10.80 -2.54
C ALA A 152 -7.62 -11.06 -2.40
N PRO A 153 -6.76 -10.02 -2.40
CA PRO A 153 -5.35 -10.22 -2.13
C PRO A 153 -5.30 -10.93 -0.78
N GLY A 154 -4.75 -12.15 -0.78
CA GLY A 154 -4.45 -12.85 0.46
C GLY A 154 -3.81 -11.83 1.39
N ARG A 155 -4.26 -11.81 2.66
CA ARG A 155 -3.62 -11.01 3.70
C ARG A 155 -2.12 -11.12 3.43
N SER A 156 -1.39 -10.00 3.42
CA SER A 156 0.03 -10.01 3.09
C SER A 156 0.80 -10.74 4.19
N ASP A 157 0.69 -12.06 4.16
CA ASP A 157 1.41 -13.05 4.94
C ASP A 157 2.86 -13.08 4.47
N THR A 158 3.17 -12.39 3.36
CA THR A 158 4.53 -12.12 2.88
C THR A 158 5.35 -11.25 3.84
N LEU A 159 4.75 -10.66 4.88
CA LEU A 159 5.48 -10.09 6.01
C LEU A 159 5.60 -11.02 7.22
N ASN A 160 4.97 -12.19 7.18
CA ASN A 160 5.02 -13.21 8.23
C ASN A 160 5.44 -14.55 7.62
N THR A 161 6.75 -14.76 7.50
CA THR A 161 7.36 -16.07 7.22
C THR A 161 7.05 -17.13 8.30
N ARG A 162 6.32 -16.76 9.36
CA ARG A 162 5.84 -17.63 10.43
C ARG A 162 4.33 -17.44 10.61
N PRO A 163 3.54 -18.53 10.69
CA PRO A 163 2.14 -18.45 11.14
C PRO A 163 2.07 -17.71 12.47
N SER A 164 0.98 -16.98 12.74
CA SER A 164 0.83 -16.30 14.03
C SER A 164 0.90 -17.32 15.16
N GLU A 165 1.63 -17.01 16.23
CA GLU A 165 1.73 -17.87 17.43
C GLU A 165 0.35 -18.18 18.06
N SER A 166 -0.66 -17.37 17.74
CA SER A 166 -2.07 -17.55 18.12
C SER A 166 -2.93 -18.29 17.09
N SER A 167 -2.39 -18.71 15.94
CA SER A 167 -3.13 -19.52 14.97
C SER A 167 -3.11 -20.97 15.42
N LYS A 168 -4.29 -21.51 15.71
CA LYS A 168 -4.49 -22.96 15.77
C LYS A 168 -4.86 -23.47 14.38
N ALA A 169 -4.38 -24.67 14.04
CA ALA A 169 -4.88 -25.38 12.87
C ALA A 169 -6.41 -25.52 12.99
N ARG A 170 -7.12 -25.34 11.88
CA ARG A 170 -8.58 -25.54 11.85
C ARG A 170 -8.84 -27.03 12.09
N GLU A 171 -9.29 -27.37 13.30
CA GLU A 171 -9.69 -28.72 13.64
C GLU A 171 -10.89 -29.10 12.77
N THR A 172 -10.75 -30.14 11.95
CA THR A 172 -11.89 -30.77 11.29
C THR A 172 -12.74 -31.42 12.37
N PRO A 173 -14.06 -31.12 12.43
CA PRO A 173 -14.93 -31.82 13.37
C PRO A 173 -14.84 -33.33 13.10
N ARG A 174 -14.61 -34.11 14.16
CA ARG A 174 -14.59 -35.58 14.10
C ARG A 174 -15.94 -36.07 13.57
N PRO A 175 -15.96 -37.02 12.62
CA PRO A 175 -17.21 -37.61 12.16
C PRO A 175 -17.72 -38.64 13.18
N GLU A 176 -18.48 -38.17 14.18
CA GLU A 176 -19.42 -38.93 15.06
C GLU A 176 -19.93 -37.88 16.04
N GLU A 177 -21.17 -37.38 15.95
CA GLU A 177 -22.37 -38.11 16.34
C GLU A 177 -23.58 -37.48 15.61
N VAL A 178 -24.02 -38.12 14.53
CA VAL A 178 -25.37 -37.90 14.00
C VAL A 178 -26.27 -38.86 14.76
N GLU A 179 -26.72 -38.43 15.95
CA GLU A 179 -27.77 -39.12 16.71
C GLU A 179 -29.06 -39.10 15.87
N GLN A 180 -29.57 -40.29 15.56
CA GLN A 180 -30.79 -40.50 14.78
C GLN A 180 -32.03 -40.21 15.66
N PRO A 181 -33.10 -39.60 15.12
CA PRO A 181 -34.33 -39.40 15.87
C PRO A 181 -35.07 -40.74 16.03
N ARG A 182 -35.51 -41.06 17.25
CA ARG A 182 -36.46 -42.15 17.53
C ARG A 182 -37.88 -41.77 17.16
#